data_AF-A0A6H2NT92-F1
#
_entry.id   AF-A0A6H2NT92-F1
#
_cell.length_a   1.000
_cell.length_b   1.000
_cell.length_c   1.000
_cell.angle_alpha   90.00
_cell.angle_beta   90.00
_cell.angle_gamma   90.00
#
_symmetry.space_group_name_H-M   'P 1'
#
loop_
_entity.id
_entity.type
_entity.pdbx_description
1 polymer ?
#
loop_
_entity_poly.entity_id
_entity_poly.type
_entity_poly.pdbx_seq_one_letter_code
_entity_poly.pdbx_strand_id
1 'polypeptide(L)'
;MNLRQKIKFFSLSFLILFSLWTVLSGYFEPFFIFCGVFSSIFTLFIFRRLINAERALSQILNGTSRLSFYKLVSYIPWLMYQVILSSVYVTKKVLRLKSKLEPIIILRKCKGHNDESIALFANSVTITPGTLTINVESKQKTYFSTMYLIDKDLESGISEIENKILKILRSVK
;
A
#
# COMPACT_ATOMS: atom_id res chain seq x y z
N MET A 1 -8.60 22.70 12.31
CA MET A 1 -8.12 21.59 13.16
C MET A 1 -7.64 22.19 14.48
N ASN A 2 -8.08 21.65 15.62
CA ASN A 2 -7.69 22.17 16.93
C ASN A 2 -6.19 21.97 17.17
N LEU A 3 -5.51 22.97 17.73
CA LEU A 3 -4.07 22.95 18.02
C LEU A 3 -3.63 21.66 18.75
N ARG A 4 -4.49 21.15 19.64
CA ARG A 4 -4.29 19.87 20.35
C ARG A 4 -4.16 18.64 19.44
N GLN A 5 -4.88 18.59 18.31
CA GLN A 5 -4.80 17.46 17.37
C GLN A 5 -3.50 17.49 16.57
N LYS A 6 -3.02 18.68 16.18
CA LYS A 6 -1.70 18.83 15.53
C LYS A 6 -0.59 18.31 16.43
N ILE A 7 -0.60 18.71 17.71
CA ILE A 7 0.43 18.29 18.68
C ILE A 7 0.40 16.77 18.89
N LYS A 8 -0.79 16.16 19.03
CA LYS A 8 -0.93 14.70 19.11
C LYS A 8 -0.40 13.98 17.86
N PHE A 9 -0.68 14.51 16.67
CA PHE A 9 -0.18 13.96 15.39
C PHE A 9 1.35 13.97 15.32
N PHE A 10 1.98 15.12 15.64
CA PHE A 10 3.44 15.24 15.61
C PHE A 10 4.10 14.34 16.66
N SER A 11 3.53 14.27 17.87
CA SER A 11 4.06 13.42 18.93
C SER A 11 3.99 11.93 18.58
N LEU A 12 2.86 11.45 18.05
CA LEU A 12 2.72 10.05 17.65
C LEU A 12 3.64 9.70 16.47
N SER A 13 3.72 10.57 15.47
CA SER A 13 4.59 10.35 14.31
C SER A 13 6.07 10.32 14.71
N PHE A 14 6.48 11.18 15.64
CA PHE A 14 7.83 11.17 16.22
C PHE A 14 8.12 9.84 16.93
N LEU A 15 7.20 9.36 17.78
CA LEU A 15 7.37 8.09 18.49
C LEU A 15 7.52 6.91 17.53
N ILE A 16 6.74 6.88 16.44
CA ILE A 16 6.82 5.82 15.43
C ILE A 16 8.16 5.88 14.69
N LEU A 17 8.57 7.07 14.24
CA LEU A 17 9.85 7.26 13.53
C LEU A 17 11.06 6.94 14.40
N PHE A 18 11.05 7.40 15.65
CA PHE A 18 12.13 7.15 16.60
C PHE A 18 12.20 5.68 17.01
N SER A 19 11.06 5.03 17.21
CA SER A 19 11.00 3.58 17.45
C SER A 19 11.56 2.81 16.26
N LEU A 20 11.14 3.16 15.03
CA LEU A 20 11.68 2.57 13.80
C LEU A 20 13.19 2.76 13.68
N TRP A 21 13.70 3.96 13.97
CA TRP A 21 15.13 4.24 14.00
C TRP A 21 15.86 3.33 15.01
N THR A 22 15.32 3.21 16.22
CA THR A 22 15.94 2.41 17.29
C THR A 22 15.96 0.93 16.93
N VAL A 23 14.87 0.39 16.39
CA VAL A 23 14.79 -1.01 15.94
C VAL A 23 15.76 -1.28 14.80
N LEU A 24 15.92 -0.35 13.86
CA LEU A 24 16.81 -0.52 12.71
C LEU A 24 18.29 -0.32 13.08
N SER A 25 18.58 0.62 13.99
CA SER A 25 19.92 0.92 14.47
C SER A 25 20.46 -0.19 15.37
N GLY A 26 19.67 -0.67 16.33
CA GLY A 26 20.09 -1.68 17.31
C GLY A 26 21.11 -1.18 18.35
N TYR A 27 21.61 0.05 18.22
CA TYR A 27 22.56 0.67 19.15
C TYR A 27 21.85 1.60 20.14
N PHE A 28 22.19 1.45 21.43
CA PHE A 28 21.68 2.27 22.55
C PHE A 28 22.72 3.26 23.11
N GLU A 29 23.79 3.50 22.36
CA GLU A 29 24.78 4.50 22.74
C GLU A 29 24.21 5.93 22.64
N PRO A 30 24.59 6.85 23.56
CA PRO A 30 24.04 8.20 23.62
C PRO A 30 24.13 8.99 22.31
N PHE A 31 25.21 8.80 21.54
CA PHE A 31 25.41 9.44 20.24
C PHE A 31 24.33 9.02 19.22
N PHE A 32 24.05 7.72 19.11
CA PHE A 32 23.06 7.19 18.17
C PHE A 32 21.63 7.56 18.54
N ILE A 33 21.34 7.65 19.83
CA ILE A 33 20.04 8.14 20.33
C ILE A 33 19.86 9.60 19.92
N PHE A 34 20.88 10.44 20.11
CA PHE A 34 20.83 11.85 19.71
C PHE A 34 20.62 11.99 18.18
N CYS A 35 21.37 11.24 17.37
CA CYS A 35 21.18 11.19 15.93
C CYS A 35 19.75 10.75 15.55
N GLY A 36 19.19 9.76 16.25
CA GLY A 36 17.82 9.28 16.01
C GLY A 36 16.75 10.32 16.32
N VAL A 37 16.89 11.03 17.44
CA VAL A 37 15.99 12.14 17.80
C VAL A 37 16.07 13.24 16.76
N PHE A 38 17.29 13.67 16.41
CA PHE A 38 17.50 14.74 15.43
C PHE A 38 16.96 14.36 14.05
N SER A 39 17.27 13.15 13.57
CA SER A 39 16.79 12.61 12.30
C SER A 39 15.26 12.54 12.24
N SER A 40 14.62 12.08 13.32
CA SER A 40 13.15 11.98 13.40
C SER A 40 12.49 13.36 13.37
N ILE A 41 13.02 14.35 14.10
CA ILE A 41 12.53 15.73 14.09
C ILE A 41 12.73 16.36 12.70
N PHE A 42 13.92 16.17 12.11
CA PHE A 42 14.23 16.70 10.78
C PHE A 42 13.30 16.12 9.71
N THR A 43 13.06 14.81 9.76
CA THR A 43 12.10 14.13 8.87
C THR A 43 10.71 14.71 9.03
N LEU A 44 10.21 14.90 10.26
CA LEU A 44 8.90 15.53 10.51
C LEU A 44 8.83 16.97 10.01
N PHE A 45 9.93 17.73 10.10
CA PHE A 45 10.02 19.09 9.58
C PHE A 45 9.87 19.11 8.05
N ILE A 46 10.58 18.23 7.35
CA ILE A 46 10.46 18.09 5.89
C ILE A 46 9.05 17.59 5.50
N PHE A 47 8.53 16.58 6.20
CA PHE A 47 7.19 16.03 5.94
C PHE A 47 6.09 17.09 6.11
N ARG A 48 6.21 17.97 7.11
CA ARG A 48 5.29 19.09 7.30
C ARG A 48 5.23 20.02 6.09
N ARG A 49 6.35 20.19 5.38
CA ARG A 49 6.44 21.04 4.19
C ARG A 49 5.97 20.33 2.92
N LEU A 50 6.24 19.03 2.80
CA LEU A 50 5.99 18.27 1.58
C LEU A 50 4.52 17.88 1.40
N ILE A 51 3.79 17.70 2.49
CA ILE A 51 2.51 17.00 2.42
C ILE A 51 1.43 17.69 3.27
N ASN A 52 0.23 17.82 2.71
CA ASN A 52 -1.00 18.06 3.50
C ASN A 52 -1.36 16.80 4.34
N ALA A 53 -0.37 16.18 5.02
CA ALA A 53 -0.46 14.96 5.84
C ALA A 53 -1.55 15.05 6.90
N GLU A 54 -1.84 16.28 7.31
CA GLU A 54 -2.91 16.59 8.25
C GLU A 54 -4.29 16.12 7.76
N ARG A 55 -4.50 15.77 6.49
CA ARG A 55 -5.74 15.11 6.04
C ARG A 55 -5.66 13.59 6.07
N ALA A 56 -4.65 13.00 5.41
CA ALA A 56 -4.52 11.55 5.30
C ALA A 56 -4.36 10.86 6.67
N LEU A 57 -3.49 11.37 7.56
CA LEU A 57 -3.29 10.74 8.86
C LEU A 57 -4.33 11.17 9.90
N SER A 58 -4.89 12.38 9.78
CA SER A 58 -6.02 12.82 10.62
C SER A 58 -7.27 12.00 10.35
N GLN A 59 -7.49 11.58 9.10
CA GLN A 59 -8.49 10.57 8.77
C GLN A 59 -8.14 9.25 9.48
N ILE A 60 -6.90 8.76 9.40
CA ILE A 60 -6.48 7.51 10.06
C ILE A 60 -6.66 7.55 11.59
N LEU A 61 -6.32 8.67 12.24
CA LEU A 61 -6.29 8.81 13.70
C LEU A 61 -7.61 9.29 14.35
N ASN A 62 -8.41 10.13 13.67
CA ASN A 62 -9.68 10.63 14.24
C ASN A 62 -10.86 9.65 14.05
N GLY A 63 -10.60 8.38 13.72
CA GLY A 63 -11.65 7.37 13.53
C GLY A 63 -12.62 7.67 12.37
N THR A 64 -12.32 8.70 11.56
CA THR A 64 -13.14 9.13 10.42
C THR A 64 -12.59 8.64 9.08
N SER A 65 -11.39 8.04 9.04
CA SER A 65 -10.97 7.27 7.88
C SER A 65 -11.79 6.00 7.78
N ARG A 66 -12.19 5.74 6.55
CA ARG A 66 -12.80 4.51 6.09
C ARG A 66 -11.85 3.30 6.13
N LEU A 67 -10.64 3.47 6.68
CA LEU A 67 -9.56 2.48 6.72
C LEU A 67 -9.13 2.26 8.17
N SER A 68 -9.84 1.38 8.87
CA SER A 68 -9.47 0.98 10.22
C SER A 68 -8.07 0.34 10.20
N PHE A 69 -7.16 0.80 11.07
CA PHE A 69 -5.81 0.24 11.23
C PHE A 69 -5.82 -1.30 11.31
N TYR A 70 -6.81 -1.87 12.00
CA TYR A 70 -7.04 -3.31 12.08
C TYR A 70 -7.24 -3.99 10.72
N LYS A 71 -7.94 -3.35 9.79
CA LYS A 71 -8.15 -3.88 8.44
C LYS A 71 -6.87 -3.84 7.60
N LEU A 72 -6.05 -2.81 7.77
CA LEU A 72 -4.74 -2.73 7.13
C LEU A 72 -3.82 -3.83 7.65
N VAL A 73 -3.76 -4.01 8.97
CA VAL A 73 -2.97 -5.07 9.60
C VAL A 73 -3.45 -6.45 9.17
N SER A 74 -4.76 -6.70 9.10
CA SER A 74 -5.31 -7.97 8.60
C SER A 74 -5.02 -8.23 7.11
N TYR A 75 -4.78 -7.18 6.32
CA TYR A 75 -4.46 -7.29 4.91
C TYR A 75 -3.00 -7.72 4.67
N ILE A 76 -2.07 -7.34 5.55
CA ILE A 76 -0.63 -7.63 5.40
C ILE A 76 -0.36 -9.14 5.29
N PRO A 77 -0.84 -10.03 6.19
CA PRO A 77 -0.58 -11.47 6.06
C PRO A 77 -1.14 -12.07 4.76
N TRP A 78 -2.30 -11.59 4.31
CA TRP A 78 -2.90 -12.04 3.06
C TRP A 78 -2.06 -11.58 1.85
N LEU A 79 -1.53 -10.35 1.88
CA LEU A 79 -0.64 -9.85 0.83
C LEU A 79 0.69 -10.62 0.81
N MET A 80 1.26 -10.94 1.97
CA MET A 80 2.46 -11.78 2.07
C MET A 80 2.26 -13.17 1.45
N TYR A 81 1.10 -13.78 1.67
CA TYR A 81 0.74 -15.02 0.99
C TYR A 81 0.74 -14.88 -0.54
N GLN A 82 0.17 -13.79 -1.08
CA GLN A 82 0.18 -13.52 -2.51
C GLN A 82 1.60 -13.32 -3.07
N VAL A 83 2.50 -12.67 -2.32
CA VAL A 83 3.92 -12.52 -2.71
C VAL A 83 4.62 -13.87 -2.84
N ILE A 84 4.40 -14.77 -1.87
CA ILE A 84 4.99 -16.11 -1.88
C ILE A 84 4.44 -16.90 -3.07
N LEU A 85 3.12 -16.87 -3.28
CA LEU A 85 2.47 -17.52 -4.42
C LEU A 85 3.01 -17.00 -5.75
N SER A 86 3.25 -15.68 -5.84
CA SER A 86 3.80 -15.00 -7.02
C SER A 86 5.20 -15.50 -7.34
N SER A 87 6.06 -15.55 -6.32
CA SER A 87 7.43 -16.04 -6.43
C SER A 87 7.47 -17.51 -6.87
N VAL A 88 6.62 -18.37 -6.29
CA VAL A 88 6.51 -19.78 -6.67
C VAL A 88 5.99 -19.95 -8.10
N TYR A 89 4.98 -19.17 -8.50
CA TYR A 89 4.42 -19.20 -9.85
C TYR A 89 5.47 -18.84 -10.90
N VAL A 90 6.19 -17.73 -10.69
CA VAL A 90 7.26 -17.28 -11.59
C VAL A 90 8.38 -18.31 -11.65
N THR A 91 8.82 -18.82 -10.50
CA THR A 91 9.88 -19.85 -10.42
C THR A 91 9.50 -21.10 -11.21
N LYS A 92 8.26 -21.61 -11.07
CA LYS A 92 7.77 -22.77 -11.82
C LYS A 92 7.75 -22.53 -13.33
N LYS A 93 7.38 -21.33 -13.78
CA LYS A 93 7.35 -20.97 -15.21
C LYS A 93 8.77 -20.85 -15.79
N VAL A 94 9.72 -20.29 -15.03
CA VAL A 94 11.14 -20.18 -15.44
C VAL A 94 11.81 -21.55 -15.53
N LEU A 95 11.57 -22.45 -14.55
CA LEU A 95 12.18 -23.79 -14.54
C LEU A 95 11.59 -24.73 -15.59
N ARG A 96 10.38 -24.48 -16.07
CA ARG A 96 9.76 -25.28 -17.14
C ARG A 96 10.31 -24.85 -18.50
N LEU A 97 11.18 -25.68 -19.07
CA LEU A 97 11.86 -25.49 -20.36
C LEU A 97 10.91 -25.23 -21.56
N LYS A 98 9.64 -25.68 -21.48
CA LYS A 98 8.58 -25.43 -22.47
C LYS A 98 7.35 -24.77 -21.84
N SER A 99 7.53 -23.63 -21.17
CA SER A 99 6.39 -22.83 -20.73
C SER A 99 5.77 -22.11 -21.93
N LYS A 100 4.55 -22.51 -22.33
CA LYS A 100 3.72 -21.68 -23.20
C LYS A 100 3.26 -20.47 -22.38
N LEU A 101 3.70 -19.28 -22.78
CA LEU A 101 3.26 -18.01 -22.23
C LEU A 101 2.29 -17.40 -23.23
N GLU A 102 1.13 -16.97 -22.76
CA GLU A 102 0.13 -16.30 -23.58
C GLU A 102 -0.12 -14.91 -22.98
N PRO A 103 0.83 -13.98 -23.16
CA PRO A 103 0.74 -12.68 -22.54
C PRO A 103 -0.40 -11.87 -23.17
N ILE A 104 -1.21 -11.24 -22.32
CA ILE A 104 -2.33 -10.41 -22.74
C ILE A 104 -2.32 -9.08 -21.99
N ILE A 105 -2.82 -8.04 -22.64
CA ILE A 105 -3.08 -6.75 -22.01
C ILE A 105 -4.59 -6.61 -21.89
N ILE A 106 -5.07 -6.36 -20.67
CA ILE A 106 -6.48 -6.13 -20.38
C ILE A 106 -6.70 -4.71 -19.89
N LEU A 107 -7.84 -4.13 -20.26
CA LEU A 107 -8.32 -2.87 -19.72
C LEU A 107 -9.50 -3.13 -18.78
N ARG A 108 -9.32 -2.83 -17.49
CA ARG A 108 -10.36 -3.07 -16.48
C ARG A 108 -10.96 -1.76 -16.00
N LYS A 109 -12.30 -1.70 -15.96
CA LYS A 109 -13.06 -0.57 -15.42
C LYS A 109 -13.29 -0.76 -13.91
N CYS A 110 -12.52 -0.03 -13.10
CA CYS A 110 -12.55 -0.10 -11.64
C CYS A 110 -13.61 0.87 -11.08
N LYS A 111 -14.80 0.34 -10.77
CA LYS A 111 -15.92 1.14 -10.22
C LYS A 111 -15.89 1.18 -8.69
N GLY A 112 -16.04 2.38 -8.11
CA GLY A 112 -16.12 2.56 -6.66
C GLY A 112 -14.75 2.62 -5.97
N HIS A 113 -13.69 2.86 -6.73
CA HIS A 113 -12.39 3.23 -6.18
C HIS A 113 -12.28 4.74 -5.96
N ASN A 114 -11.48 5.12 -4.97
CA ASN A 114 -10.97 6.47 -4.73
C ASN A 114 -9.45 6.46 -4.99
N ASP A 115 -8.79 7.62 -4.96
CA ASP A 115 -7.34 7.75 -5.22
C ASP A 115 -6.49 6.78 -4.37
N GLU A 116 -6.81 6.63 -3.09
CA GLU A 116 -6.09 5.70 -2.20
C GLU A 116 -6.34 4.23 -2.56
N SER A 117 -7.59 3.89 -2.88
CA SER A 117 -7.96 2.49 -3.13
C SER A 117 -7.56 2.01 -4.52
N ILE A 118 -7.50 2.90 -5.51
CA ILE A 118 -6.98 2.55 -6.83
C ILE A 118 -5.46 2.36 -6.78
N ALA A 119 -4.74 3.19 -6.01
CA ALA A 119 -3.31 3.02 -5.79
C ALA A 119 -3.00 1.69 -5.08
N LEU A 120 -3.74 1.37 -4.01
CA LEU A 120 -3.58 0.09 -3.32
C LEU A 120 -3.88 -1.09 -4.26
N PHE A 121 -4.92 -0.97 -5.09
CA PHE A 121 -5.28 -2.01 -6.07
C PHE A 121 -4.22 -2.21 -7.14
N ALA A 122 -3.75 -1.14 -7.78
CA ALA A 122 -2.69 -1.21 -8.79
C ALA A 122 -1.41 -1.85 -8.22
N ASN A 123 -1.02 -1.49 -7.00
CA ASN A 123 0.13 -2.08 -6.33
C ASN A 123 -0.10 -3.55 -5.98
N SER A 124 -1.30 -3.91 -5.52
CA SER A 124 -1.65 -5.31 -5.22
C SER A 124 -1.58 -6.18 -6.46
N VAL A 125 -2.15 -5.71 -7.58
CA VAL A 125 -2.11 -6.41 -8.86
C VAL A 125 -0.68 -6.55 -9.37
N THR A 126 0.20 -5.59 -9.10
CA THR A 126 1.61 -5.70 -9.50
C THR A 126 2.38 -6.72 -8.66
N ILE A 127 1.97 -6.93 -7.41
CA ILE A 127 2.59 -7.88 -6.49
C ILE A 127 2.09 -9.32 -6.72
N THR A 128 0.89 -9.48 -7.28
CA THR A 128 0.27 -10.79 -7.49
C THR A 128 0.92 -11.60 -8.62
N PRO A 129 0.74 -12.93 -8.62
CA PRO A 129 1.45 -13.82 -9.54
C PRO A 129 1.26 -13.47 -11.01
N GLY A 130 2.34 -13.08 -11.69
CA GLY A 130 2.33 -12.96 -13.15
C GLY A 130 1.50 -11.80 -13.72
N THR A 131 1.25 -10.77 -12.93
CA THR A 131 0.47 -9.59 -13.32
C THR A 131 1.23 -8.29 -13.08
N LEU A 132 1.03 -7.28 -13.93
CA LEU A 132 1.67 -5.97 -13.83
C LEU A 132 0.67 -4.87 -14.20
N THR A 133 0.54 -3.84 -13.36
CA THR A 133 -0.25 -2.66 -13.74
C THR A 133 0.61 -1.72 -14.59
N ILE A 134 0.14 -1.38 -15.79
CA ILE A 134 0.85 -0.50 -16.74
C ILE A 134 0.44 0.95 -16.53
N ASN A 135 -0.87 1.19 -16.46
CA ASN A 135 -1.42 2.54 -16.40
C ASN A 135 -2.73 2.56 -15.62
N VAL A 136 -3.00 3.68 -14.96
CA VAL A 136 -4.26 3.97 -14.28
C VAL A 136 -4.75 5.34 -14.71
N GLU A 137 -5.84 5.38 -15.47
CA GLU A 137 -6.47 6.62 -15.93
C GLU A 137 -7.75 6.90 -15.14
N SER A 138 -8.01 8.17 -14.85
CA SER A 138 -9.27 8.62 -14.25
C SER A 138 -10.12 9.35 -15.29
N LYS A 139 -11.34 8.83 -15.56
CA LYS A 139 -12.34 9.50 -16.40
C LYS A 139 -13.67 9.57 -15.64
N GLN A 140 -14.15 10.79 -15.40
CA GLN A 140 -15.48 11.06 -14.84
C GLN A 140 -15.81 10.19 -13.60
N LYS A 141 -14.93 10.22 -12.58
CA LYS A 141 -15.05 9.45 -11.31
C LYS A 141 -14.96 7.92 -11.45
N THR A 142 -14.54 7.41 -12.61
CA THR A 142 -14.21 5.99 -12.79
C THR A 142 -12.75 5.85 -13.16
N TYR A 143 -12.08 4.87 -12.57
CA TYR A 143 -10.71 4.53 -12.93
C TYR A 143 -10.69 3.41 -13.96
N PHE A 144 -9.77 3.50 -14.90
CA PHE A 144 -9.46 2.47 -15.88
C PHE A 144 -8.03 2.03 -15.63
N SER A 145 -7.84 0.76 -15.29
CA SER A 145 -6.53 0.20 -15.04
C SER A 145 -6.16 -0.76 -16.17
N THR A 146 -5.06 -0.46 -16.84
CA THR A 146 -4.48 -1.29 -17.89
C THR A 146 -3.46 -2.22 -17.25
N MET A 147 -3.63 -3.52 -17.44
CA MET A 147 -2.81 -4.55 -16.81
C MET A 147 -2.25 -5.51 -17.84
N TYR A 148 -1.01 -5.92 -17.64
CA TYR A 148 -0.36 -7.02 -18.34
C TYR A 148 -0.49 -8.30 -17.53
N LEU A 149 -0.95 -9.38 -18.16
CA LEU A 149 -1.01 -10.70 -17.59
C LEU A 149 -0.09 -11.61 -18.39
N ILE A 150 0.70 -12.43 -17.70
CA ILE A 150 1.57 -13.42 -18.35
C ILE A 150 0.80 -14.65 -18.85
N ASP A 151 -0.42 -14.85 -18.36
CA ASP A 151 -1.31 -15.96 -18.67
C ASP A 151 -2.76 -15.51 -18.52
N LYS A 152 -3.65 -15.96 -19.43
CA LYS A 152 -5.06 -15.52 -19.46
C LYS A 152 -5.84 -16.01 -18.23
N ASP A 153 -5.45 -17.14 -17.66
CA ASP A 153 -6.13 -17.75 -16.50
C ASP A 153 -6.05 -16.87 -15.23
N LEU A 154 -5.08 -15.95 -15.18
CA LEU A 154 -4.86 -15.02 -14.06
C LEU A 154 -5.92 -13.92 -13.95
N GLU A 155 -6.77 -13.74 -14.97
CA GLU A 155 -7.85 -12.73 -14.96
C GLU A 155 -8.86 -12.96 -13.81
N SER A 156 -9.09 -14.23 -13.45
CA SER A 156 -9.95 -14.61 -12.34
C SER A 156 -9.44 -14.07 -10.99
N GLY A 157 -8.13 -14.16 -10.75
CA GLY A 157 -7.48 -13.70 -9.52
C GLY A 157 -7.54 -12.19 -9.32
N ILE A 158 -7.53 -11.41 -10.41
CA ILE A 158 -7.66 -9.94 -10.36
C ILE A 158 -8.99 -9.53 -9.72
N SER A 159 -10.07 -10.27 -10.01
CA SER A 159 -11.38 -10.00 -9.41
C SER A 159 -11.39 -10.29 -7.91
N GLU A 160 -10.67 -11.31 -7.45
CA GLU A 160 -10.53 -11.63 -6.03
C GLU A 160 -9.78 -10.50 -5.28
N ILE A 161 -8.70 -9.99 -5.88
CA ILE A 161 -7.91 -8.89 -5.34
C ILE A 161 -8.75 -7.61 -5.26
N GLU A 162 -9.48 -7.27 -6.33
CA GLU A 162 -10.37 -6.11 -6.37
C GLU A 162 -11.42 -6.20 -5.24
N ASN A 163 -12.07 -7.36 -5.10
CA ASN A 163 -13.06 -7.60 -4.05
C ASN A 163 -12.46 -7.52 -2.64
N LYS A 164 -11.24 -8.04 -2.43
CA LYS A 164 -10.55 -7.94 -1.13
C LYS A 164 -10.30 -6.49 -0.75
N ILE A 165 -9.82 -5.68 -1.70
CA ILE A 165 -9.49 -4.27 -1.48
C ILE A 165 -10.74 -3.44 -1.28
N LEU A 166 -11.78 -3.67 -2.08
CA LEU A 166 -13.08 -3.04 -1.87
C LEU A 166 -13.68 -3.47 -0.53
N LYS A 167 -13.53 -4.71 -0.06
CA LYS A 167 -14.02 -5.10 1.28
C LYS A 167 -13.30 -4.33 2.39
N ILE A 168 -11.99 -4.11 2.24
CA ILE A 168 -11.18 -3.37 3.22
C ILE A 168 -11.59 -1.89 3.24
N LEU A 169 -11.75 -1.28 2.07
CA LEU A 169 -11.93 0.17 1.91
C LEU A 169 -13.40 0.64 1.80
N ARG A 170 -14.32 -0.22 1.35
CA ARG A 170 -15.74 0.08 1.06
C ARG A 170 -16.70 -0.33 2.18
N SER A 171 -16.30 -1.16 3.17
CA SER A 171 -17.17 -1.50 4.32
C SER A 171 -17.43 -0.33 5.29
N VAL A 172 -17.07 0.89 4.90
CA VAL A 172 -17.39 2.10 5.65
C VAL A 172 -18.33 2.92 4.78
N LYS A 173 -19.60 2.51 4.82
CA LYS A 173 -20.72 3.35 4.40
C LYS A 173 -21.10 4.25 5.56
#